data_AF-A0A506X0S9-F1
#
_entry.id   AF-A0A506X0S9-F1
#
_cell.length_a   1.000
_cell.length_b   1.000
_cell.length_c   1.000
_cell.angle_alpha   90.00
_cell.angle_beta   90.00
_cell.angle_gamma   90.00
#
_symmetry.space_group_name_H-M   'P 1'
#
loop_
_entity.id
_entity.type
_entity.pdbx_description
1 polymer ?
#
loop_
_entity_poly.entity_id
_entity_poly.type
_entity_poly.pdbx_seq_one_letter_code
_entity_poly.pdbx_strand_id
1 'polypeptide(L)' 'MSPEALRGAIADAKRIVVKVGSSSISGANVGQIEPLVDALAAAHERGAEVVLVSSGAIASGMPYLRLDSRPTDLATQ' A
#
# COMPACT_ATOMS: atom_id res chain seq x y z
N MET A 1 -9.66 17.15 18.13
CA MET A 1 -8.25 16.72 18.17
C MET A 1 -7.50 17.47 17.08
N SER A 2 -6.31 18.04 17.34
CA SER A 2 -5.53 18.68 16.27
C SER A 2 -5.01 17.61 15.29
N PRO A 3 -4.69 17.98 14.03
CA PRO A 3 -4.07 17.05 13.09
C PRO A 3 -2.79 16.40 13.64
N GLU A 4 -2.02 17.14 14.43
CA GLU A 4 -0.80 16.65 15.09
C GLU A 4 -1.10 15.62 16.17
N ALA A 5 -2.09 15.89 17.03
CA ALA A 5 -2.53 14.93 18.04
C ALA A 5 -3.12 13.65 17.42
N LEU A 6 -3.83 13.78 16.29
CA LEU A 6 -4.32 12.60 15.55
C LEU A 6 -3.17 11.77 14.95
N ARG A 7 -2.15 12.42 14.39
CA ARG A 7 -0.97 11.71 13.86
C ARG A 7 -0.22 10.98 14.97
N GLY A 8 -0.04 11.61 16.14
CA GLY A 8 0.54 10.98 17.31
C GLY A 8 -0.25 9.75 17.73
N ALA A 9 -1.57 9.87 17.86
CA ALA A 9 -2.45 8.74 18.21
C ALA A 9 -2.37 7.57 17.22
N ILE A 10 -2.18 7.84 15.92
CA ILE A 10 -1.98 6.79 14.90
C ILE A 10 -0.59 6.15 15.05
N ALA A 11 0.45 6.95 15.31
CA ALA A 11 1.82 6.45 15.46
C ALA A 11 2.00 5.54 16.69
N ASP A 12 1.25 5.83 17.76
CA ASP A 12 1.26 5.08 19.03
C ASP A 12 0.24 3.92 19.06
N ALA A 13 -0.54 3.74 17.99
CA ALA A 13 -1.56 2.70 17.94
C ALA A 13 -0.95 1.30 18.01
N LYS A 14 -1.47 0.46 18.90
CA LYS A 14 -1.02 -0.94 19.06
C LYS A 14 -1.18 -1.77 17.78
N ARG A 15 -2.24 -1.52 17.01
CA ARG A 15 -2.52 -2.21 15.74
C ARG A 15 -2.87 -1.22 14.65
N ILE A 16 -2.24 -1.37 13.50
CA ILE A 16 -2.36 -0.46 12.36
C ILE A 16 -2.72 -1.28 11.11
N VAL A 17 -3.84 -0.92 10.48
CA VAL A 17 -4.20 -1.43 9.15
C VAL A 17 -3.88 -0.36 8.13
N VAL A 18 -2.92 -0.63 7.24
CA VAL A 18 -2.52 0.29 6.18
C VAL A 18 -3.15 -0.17 4.87
N LYS A 19 -4.11 0.60 4.35
CA LYS A 19 -4.65 0.38 3.01
C LYS A 19 -3.86 1.19 2.00
N VAL A 20 -3.38 0.52 0.95
CA VAL A 20 -2.70 1.18 -0.17
C VAL A 20 -3.48 0.95 -1.45
N GLY A 21 -3.81 2.03 -2.16
CA GLY A 21 -4.48 1.99 -3.46
C GLY A 21 -3.48 1.75 -4.59
N SER A 22 -3.93 1.22 -5.74
CA SER A 22 -3.02 0.93 -6.87
C SER A 22 -2.29 2.20 -7.33
N SER A 23 -2.99 3.33 -7.42
CA SER A 23 -2.42 4.61 -7.85
C SER A 23 -1.28 5.11 -6.98
N SER A 24 -1.17 4.65 -5.73
CA SER A 24 -0.10 5.05 -4.80
C SER A 24 1.21 4.30 -5.02
N ILE A 25 1.19 3.15 -5.71
CA ILE A 25 2.35 2.24 -5.82
C ILE A 25 2.56 1.66 -7.23
N SER A 26 1.83 2.14 -8.23
CA SER A 26 1.93 1.68 -9.63
C SER A 26 2.37 2.78 -10.58
N GLY A 27 2.84 2.41 -11.78
CA GLY A 27 3.22 3.37 -12.82
C GLY A 27 4.35 4.28 -12.33
N ALA A 28 4.17 5.60 -12.46
CA ALA A 28 5.13 6.59 -11.97
C ALA A 28 5.41 6.50 -10.46
N ASN A 29 4.52 5.88 -9.69
CA ASN A 29 4.64 5.76 -8.24
C ASN A 29 5.21 4.42 -7.77
N VAL A 30 5.76 3.58 -8.67
CA VAL A 30 6.35 2.29 -8.26
C VAL A 30 7.49 2.46 -7.25
N GLY A 31 8.23 3.57 -7.33
CA GLY A 31 9.27 3.92 -6.37
C GLY A 31 8.76 4.25 -4.96
N GLN A 32 7.45 4.35 -4.74
CA GLN A 32 6.86 4.56 -3.40
C GLN A 32 6.77 3.26 -2.59
N ILE A 33 7.02 2.10 -3.20
CA ILE A 33 6.99 0.82 -2.49
C ILE A 33 8.08 0.77 -1.42
N GLU A 34 9.30 1.19 -1.74
CA GLU A 34 10.43 1.17 -0.80
C GLU A 34 10.19 2.05 0.44
N PRO A 35 9.87 3.35 0.34
CA PRO A 35 9.59 4.17 1.52
C PRO A 35 8.34 3.72 2.29
N LEU A 36 7.36 3.11 1.63
CA LEU A 36 6.23 2.48 2.31
C LEU A 36 6.70 1.30 3.16
N VAL A 37 7.51 0.40 2.60
CA VAL A 37 8.06 -0.76 3.33
C VAL A 37 8.89 -0.30 4.52
N ASP A 38 9.76 0.69 4.35
CA ASP A 38 10.57 1.26 5.44
C ASP A 38 9.68 1.79 6.58
N ALA A 39 8.61 2.52 6.25
CA ALA A 39 7.69 3.05 7.26
C ALA A 39 6.93 1.93 8.01
N LEU A 40 6.53 0.86 7.31
CA LEU A 40 5.86 -0.29 7.92
C LEU A 40 6.82 -1.09 8.81
N ALA A 41 8.07 -1.28 8.36
CA ALA A 41 9.12 -1.94 9.13
C ALA A 41 9.41 -1.17 10.42
N ALA A 42 9.60 0.15 10.33
CA ALA A 42 9.81 0.99 11.51
C ALA A 42 8.62 0.92 12.49
N ALA A 43 7.38 0.84 12.00
CA ALA A 43 6.21 0.65 12.87
C ALA A 43 6.21 -0.71 13.56
N HIS A 44 6.56 -1.76 12.83
CA HIS A 44 6.67 -3.11 13.38
C HIS A 44 7.77 -3.22 14.44
N GLU A 45 8.95 -2.63 14.21
CA GLU A 45 10.07 -2.59 15.15
C GLU A 45 9.73 -1.88 16.47
N ARG A 46 8.84 -0.87 16.41
CA ARG A 46 8.29 -0.21 17.62
C ARG A 46 7.31 -1.10 18.39
N GLY A 47 6.99 -2.29 17.90
CA GLY A 47 6.08 -3.25 18.52
C GLY A 47 4.62 -3.16 18.04
N ALA A 48 4.34 -2.38 16.99
CA ALA A 48 2.99 -2.31 16.43
C ALA A 48 2.65 -3.59 15.63
N GLU A 49 1.41 -4.03 15.74
CA GLU A 49 0.83 -5.07 14.89
C GLU A 49 0.40 -4.45 13.55
N VAL A 50 1.13 -4.75 12.49
CA VAL A 50 0.91 -4.12 11.17
C VAL A 50 0.20 -5.09 10.23
N VAL A 51 -0.90 -4.63 9.62
CA VAL A 51 -1.61 -5.33 8.54
C VAL A 51 -1.61 -4.46 7.30
N LEU A 52 -0.95 -4.89 6.24
CA LEU A 52 -0.96 -4.22 4.94
C LEU A 52 -2.08 -4.79 4.06
N VAL A 53 -2.96 -3.93 3.57
CA VAL A 53 -3.97 -4.28 2.55
C VAL A 53 -3.63 -3.53 1.27
N SER A 54 -2.85 -4.18 0.40
CA SER A 54 -2.44 -3.60 -0.87
C SER A 54 -3.44 -3.86 -1.99
N SER A 55 -3.54 -2.93 -2.93
CA SER A 55 -4.15 -3.14 -4.24
C SER A 55 -3.04 -3.40 -5.27
N GLY A 56 -3.36 -3.49 -6.55
CA GLY A 56 -2.35 -3.45 -7.61
C GLY A 56 -1.94 -4.80 -8.18
N ALA A 57 -2.51 -5.92 -7.72
CA ALA A 57 -2.26 -7.24 -8.31
C ALA A 57 -2.45 -7.25 -9.84
N ILE A 58 -3.56 -6.67 -10.32
CA ILE A 58 -3.84 -6.54 -11.76
C ILE A 58 -2.79 -5.65 -12.44
N ALA A 59 -2.57 -4.44 -11.92
CA ALA A 59 -1.63 -3.48 -12.51
C ALA A 59 -0.20 -4.02 -12.58
N SER A 60 0.22 -4.78 -11.56
CA SER A 60 1.53 -5.44 -11.51
C SER A 60 1.61 -6.65 -12.44
N GLY A 61 0.50 -7.35 -12.70
CA GLY A 61 0.44 -8.52 -13.58
C GLY A 61 0.41 -8.17 -15.08
N MET A 62 -0.22 -7.05 -15.45
CA MET A 62 -0.44 -6.65 -16.85
C MET A 62 0.83 -6.65 -17.74
N PRO A 63 1.99 -6.14 -17.30
CA PRO A 63 3.21 -6.18 -18.11
C PRO A 63 3.68 -7.60 -18.43
N TYR A 64 3.52 -8.53 -17.48
CA TYR A 64 3.90 -9.94 -17.66
C TYR A 64 2.95 -10.69 -18.60
N LEU A 65 1.68 -10.26 -18.64
CA LEU A 65 0.65 -10.80 -19.52
C LEU A 65 0.60 -10.13 -20.90
N ARG A 66 1.45 -9.11 -21.14
CA ARG A 66 1.48 -8.30 -22.38
C ARG A 66 0.11 -7.68 -22.68
N LEU A 67 -0.58 -7.22 -21.65
CA LEU A 67 -1.86 -6.53 -21.75
C LEU A 67 -1.65 -5.02 -21.70
N ASP A 68 -2.02 -4.33 -22.78
CA ASP A 68 -1.82 -2.88 -22.90
C ASP A 68 -2.82 -2.06 -22.06
N SER A 69 -3.94 -2.65 -21.67
CA SER A 69 -4.97 -1.99 -20.87
C SER A 69 -5.69 -2.97 -19.94
N ARG A 70 -6.29 -2.45 -18.87
CA ARG A 70 -6.99 -3.27 -17.88
C ARG A 70 -8.15 -3.99 -18.58
N PRO A 71 -8.25 -5.32 -18.50
CA PRO A 71 -9.33 -6.04 -19.14
C PRO A 71 -10.69 -5.72 -18.51
N THR A 72 -11.74 -5.80 -19.31
CA THR A 72 -13.11 -5.51 -18.90
C THR A 72 -13.92 -6.77 -18.57
N ASP A 73 -13.45 -7.94 -19.00
CA ASP A 73 -14.05 -9.22 -18.61
C ASP A 73 -13.43 -9.75 -17.30
N LEU A 74 -14.09 -10.74 -16.70
CA LEU A 74 -13.64 -11.31 -15.43
C LEU A 74 -12.56 -12.38 -15.59
N ALA A 75 -12.54 -13.09 -16.73
CA ALA A 75 -11.64 -14.23 -16.91
C ALA A 75 -10.18 -13.78 -17.11
N THR A 76 -9.98 -12.58 -17.64
CA THR A 76 -8.67 -11.99 -17.91
C THR A 76 -8.21 -10.98 -16.85
N GLN A 77 -9.06 -10.64 -15.86
CA GLN A 77 -8.74 -9.74 -14.74
C GLN A 77 -8.02 -10.42 -13.58
#